data_AF-A0A954VJE7-F1
#
_entry.id   AF-A0A954VJE7-F1
#
_cell.length_a   1.000
_cell.length_b   1.000
_cell.length_c   1.000
_cell.angle_alpha   90.00
_cell.angle_beta   90.00
_cell.angle_gamma   90.00
#
_symmetry.space_group_name_H-M   'P 1'
#
loop_
_entity.id
_entity.type
_entity.pdbx_description
1 polymer ?
#
loop_
_entity_poly.entity_id
_entity_poly.type
_entity_poly.pdbx_seq_one_letter_code
_entity_poly.pdbx_strand_id
1 'polypeptide(L)'
;MDVTHELSELLLSDEADIRDRALQLLTESYAGGASILHHIFSAWERWGPDAFASFPLVFYVPIDEDQIDECLQRSESMVQRRSLTDPSSRAAGKIIEQLVKLPASSLVPFEEKLQRLKPQSKIFFRVNLETLRQRIELLDTTADELANQLDATVRALSTDRNNSELLIRGEVLLEALRRQHPSYMDLNSVLAQPCAESGPEAVSFQLSIQSLISFAEPGTEANLTKHLCDHREVVFTAIVESLVRANSPQAAESFLEAFETAAESNRLWIARGLQRLRQPHLASAIAELRNTVTDANLWLMLFIAEIGQLEPRGEQIARQLARVNSYSQDLTGILSIYNRIQKIGTPNPSNCFHDEYKKYLQRCNQDLRQQVGKLTSKAKRLDLKHRKKLAERLKQRRFHPNQE
;
A
#
# COMPACT_ATOMS: atom_id res chain seq x y z
N MET A 1 -8.35 -4.28 -23.22
CA MET A 1 -9.09 -4.64 -21.98
C MET A 1 -8.65 -3.65 -20.94
N ASP A 2 -9.58 -2.84 -20.41
CA ASP A 2 -9.26 -1.91 -19.33
C ASP A 2 -9.38 -2.65 -17.99
N VAL A 3 -8.23 -3.12 -17.51
CA VAL A 3 -8.13 -3.93 -16.28
C VAL A 3 -8.62 -3.15 -15.06
N THR A 4 -8.43 -1.82 -15.03
CA THR A 4 -8.90 -0.98 -13.93
C THR A 4 -10.41 -0.94 -13.88
N HIS A 5 -11.06 -0.82 -15.04
CA HIS A 5 -12.51 -0.86 -15.14
C HIS A 5 -13.07 -2.20 -14.63
N GLU A 6 -12.57 -3.32 -15.14
CA GLU A 6 -13.02 -4.66 -14.72
C GLU A 6 -12.79 -4.92 -13.23
N LEU A 7 -11.63 -4.53 -12.69
CA LEU A 7 -11.35 -4.59 -11.25
C LEU A 7 -12.33 -3.75 -10.44
N SER A 8 -12.69 -2.56 -10.93
CA SER A 8 -13.65 -1.70 -10.26
C SER A 8 -15.04 -2.35 -10.21
N GLU A 9 -15.47 -3.06 -11.24
CA GLU A 9 -16.76 -3.78 -11.23
C GLU A 9 -16.77 -4.91 -10.19
N LEU A 10 -15.62 -5.55 -9.94
CA LEU A 10 -15.51 -6.59 -8.92
C LEU A 10 -15.72 -6.09 -7.49
N LEU A 11 -15.66 -4.79 -7.24
CA LEU A 11 -16.07 -4.18 -5.97
C LEU A 11 -17.56 -4.38 -5.67
N LEU A 12 -18.36 -4.74 -6.69
CA LEU A 12 -19.78 -5.08 -6.57
C LEU A 12 -20.04 -6.60 -6.65
N SER A 13 -19.01 -7.43 -6.51
CA SER A 13 -19.16 -8.88 -6.42
C SER A 13 -19.97 -9.29 -5.18
N ASP A 14 -20.80 -10.33 -5.27
CA ASP A 14 -21.49 -10.89 -4.10
C ASP A 14 -20.50 -11.60 -3.14
N GLU A 15 -19.35 -12.01 -3.65
CA GLU A 15 -18.29 -12.69 -2.88
C GLU A 15 -17.41 -11.66 -2.14
N ALA A 16 -17.49 -11.63 -0.81
CA ALA A 16 -16.78 -10.65 0.02
C ALA A 16 -15.26 -10.66 -0.18
N ASP A 17 -14.65 -11.84 -0.26
CA ASP A 17 -13.20 -11.99 -0.48
C ASP A 17 -12.76 -11.42 -1.84
N ILE A 18 -13.61 -11.52 -2.87
CA ILE A 18 -13.34 -10.95 -4.19
C ILE A 18 -13.41 -9.43 -4.13
N ARG A 19 -14.43 -8.86 -3.47
CA ARG A 19 -14.54 -7.40 -3.29
C ARG A 19 -13.33 -6.84 -2.57
N ASP A 20 -12.95 -7.44 -1.43
CA ASP A 20 -11.86 -6.95 -0.59
C ASP A 20 -10.51 -7.06 -1.31
N ARG A 21 -10.30 -8.13 -2.09
CA ARG A 21 -9.07 -8.30 -2.87
C ARG A 21 -9.01 -7.39 -4.09
N ALA A 22 -10.14 -7.13 -4.75
CA ALA A 22 -10.21 -6.13 -5.82
C ALA A 22 -9.89 -4.72 -5.29
N LEU A 23 -10.45 -4.35 -4.13
CA LEU A 23 -10.13 -3.11 -3.44
C LEU A 23 -8.62 -3.03 -3.14
N GLN A 24 -8.04 -4.09 -2.56
CA GLN A 24 -6.61 -4.13 -2.28
C GLN A 24 -5.77 -3.88 -3.54
N LEU A 25 -6.07 -4.54 -4.66
CA LEU A 25 -5.30 -4.36 -5.90
C LEU A 25 -5.42 -2.94 -6.47
N LEU A 26 -6.62 -2.36 -6.47
CA LEU A 26 -6.85 -0.98 -6.92
C LEU A 26 -6.10 0.02 -6.04
N THR A 27 -6.18 -0.15 -4.72
CA THR A 27 -5.58 0.78 -3.76
C THR A 27 -4.06 0.67 -3.66
N GLU A 28 -3.49 -0.53 -3.78
CA GLU A 28 -2.03 -0.76 -3.73
C GLU A 28 -1.31 -0.32 -5.01
N SER A 29 -2.02 -0.32 -6.14
CA SER A 29 -1.51 0.11 -7.45
C SER A 29 -1.74 1.59 -7.75
N TYR A 30 -2.32 2.32 -6.80
CA TYR A 30 -2.70 3.72 -6.98
C TYR A 30 -3.58 3.93 -8.21
N ALA A 31 -4.47 2.98 -8.51
CA ALA A 31 -5.38 3.08 -9.64
C ALA A 31 -6.28 4.32 -9.50
N GLY A 32 -6.32 5.13 -10.55
CA GLY A 32 -7.21 6.28 -10.67
C GLY A 32 -8.55 5.90 -11.30
N GLY A 33 -9.56 6.73 -11.10
CA GLY A 33 -10.87 6.63 -11.76
C GLY A 33 -12.04 6.87 -10.82
N ALA A 34 -12.93 7.80 -11.21
CA ALA A 34 -14.11 8.19 -10.44
C ALA A 34 -15.05 7.01 -10.10
N SER A 35 -15.07 5.97 -10.96
CA SER A 35 -15.91 4.78 -10.74
C SER A 35 -15.49 3.97 -9.52
N ILE A 36 -14.23 4.03 -9.09
CA ILE A 36 -13.72 3.25 -7.95
C ILE A 36 -14.43 3.69 -6.67
N LEU A 37 -14.46 5.00 -6.40
CA LEU A 37 -15.14 5.54 -5.22
C LEU A 37 -16.64 5.31 -5.28
N HIS A 38 -17.24 5.49 -6.47
CA HIS A 38 -18.65 5.22 -6.68
C HIS A 38 -19.01 3.78 -6.33
N HIS A 39 -18.26 2.79 -6.84
CA HIS A 39 -18.50 1.39 -6.52
C HIS A 39 -18.26 1.05 -5.05
N ILE A 40 -17.30 1.70 -4.38
CA ILE A 40 -17.11 1.57 -2.93
C ILE A 40 -18.38 2.01 -2.19
N PHE A 41 -18.94 3.16 -2.55
CA PHE A 41 -20.16 3.68 -1.92
C PHE A 41 -21.37 2.80 -2.21
N SER A 42 -21.57 2.36 -3.45
CA SER A 42 -22.65 1.43 -3.81
C SER A 42 -22.53 0.10 -3.07
N ALA A 43 -21.31 -0.40 -2.86
CA ALA A 43 -21.09 -1.61 -2.09
C ALA A 43 -21.48 -1.42 -0.61
N TRP A 44 -21.15 -0.28 0.00
CA TRP A 44 -21.61 0.01 1.36
C TRP A 44 -23.11 0.21 1.48
N GLU A 45 -23.76 0.78 0.48
CA GLU A 45 -25.23 0.88 0.44
C GLU A 45 -25.87 -0.50 0.40
N ARG A 46 -25.25 -1.45 -0.32
CA ARG A 46 -25.78 -2.81 -0.49
C ARG A 46 -25.48 -3.75 0.67
N TRP A 47 -24.24 -3.78 1.15
CA TRP A 47 -23.78 -4.75 2.17
C TRP A 47 -23.47 -4.12 3.52
N GLY A 48 -23.64 -2.81 3.65
CA GLY A 48 -23.26 -2.07 4.83
C GLY A 48 -21.74 -1.88 4.96
N PRO A 49 -21.27 -1.35 6.10
CA PRO A 49 -19.87 -1.03 6.37
C PRO A 49 -18.89 -2.20 6.20
N ASP A 50 -19.38 -3.43 6.38
CA ASP A 50 -18.60 -4.66 6.25
C ASP A 50 -18.44 -5.14 4.79
N ALA A 51 -18.88 -4.33 3.80
CA ALA A 51 -18.66 -4.64 2.38
C ALA A 51 -17.18 -4.92 2.07
N PHE A 52 -16.28 -4.25 2.80
CA PHE A 52 -14.82 -4.34 2.68
C PHE A 52 -14.16 -4.39 4.07
N ALA A 53 -13.79 -5.58 4.53
CA ALA A 53 -13.17 -5.77 5.84
C ALA A 53 -11.81 -5.05 5.95
N SER A 54 -11.07 -4.96 4.83
CA SER A 54 -9.74 -4.37 4.78
C SER A 54 -9.74 -2.89 4.40
N PHE A 55 -10.90 -2.27 4.14
CA PHE A 55 -10.97 -0.85 3.76
C PHE A 55 -10.20 0.08 4.71
N PRO A 56 -10.29 -0.07 6.05
CA PRO A 56 -9.51 0.78 6.97
C PRO A 56 -7.98 0.68 6.82
N LEU A 57 -7.49 -0.37 6.14
CA LEU A 57 -6.08 -0.69 5.98
C LEU A 57 -5.52 -0.34 4.60
N VAL A 58 -6.36 0.11 3.66
CA VAL A 58 -5.90 0.39 2.28
C VAL A 58 -4.85 1.51 2.25
N PHE A 59 -4.08 1.59 1.17
CA PHE A 59 -3.03 2.60 1.04
C PHE A 59 -3.58 3.91 0.46
N TYR A 60 -4.41 3.81 -0.58
CA TYR A 60 -4.91 4.93 -1.37
C TYR A 60 -6.34 4.70 -1.86
N VAL A 61 -7.17 5.74 -1.92
CA VAL A 61 -8.45 5.73 -2.64
C VAL A 61 -8.51 7.01 -3.48
N PRO A 62 -8.79 6.94 -4.79
CA PRO A 62 -8.98 8.14 -5.60
C PRO A 62 -10.26 8.85 -5.16
N ILE A 63 -10.16 10.16 -4.93
CA ILE A 63 -11.29 11.03 -4.63
C ILE A 63 -11.13 12.28 -5.50
N ASP A 64 -12.11 12.53 -6.35
CA ASP A 64 -12.14 13.72 -7.19
C ASP A 64 -12.68 14.92 -6.39
N GLU A 65 -12.33 16.15 -6.82
CA GLU A 65 -12.64 17.37 -6.04
C GLU A 65 -14.14 17.62 -5.89
N ASP A 66 -14.93 17.23 -6.88
CA ASP A 66 -16.40 17.33 -6.87
C ASP A 66 -17.06 16.34 -5.90
N GLN A 67 -16.35 15.30 -5.47
CA GLN A 67 -16.83 14.27 -4.54
C GLN A 67 -16.50 14.55 -3.08
N ILE A 68 -15.71 15.60 -2.78
CA ILE A 68 -15.27 15.93 -1.41
C ILE A 68 -16.47 16.09 -0.46
N ASP A 69 -17.52 16.81 -0.88
CA ASP A 69 -18.68 17.05 -0.03
C ASP A 69 -19.45 15.75 0.29
N GLU A 70 -19.62 14.87 -0.71
CA GLU A 70 -20.26 13.56 -0.52
C GLU A 70 -19.45 12.70 0.47
N CYS A 71 -18.13 12.66 0.32
CA CYS A 71 -17.24 11.96 1.24
C CYS A 71 -17.40 12.45 2.69
N LEU A 72 -17.51 13.77 2.90
CA LEU A 72 -17.70 14.36 4.22
C LEU A 72 -19.07 14.02 4.81
N GLN A 73 -20.14 14.16 4.03
CA GLN A 73 -21.50 13.81 4.45
C GLN A 73 -21.61 12.32 4.83
N ARG A 74 -21.06 11.42 4.00
CA ARG A 74 -21.04 9.98 4.30
C ARG A 74 -20.22 9.70 5.55
N SER A 75 -19.05 10.31 5.70
CA SER A 75 -18.21 10.14 6.88
C SER A 75 -18.93 10.59 8.16
N GLU A 76 -19.65 11.71 8.13
CA GLU A 76 -20.47 12.18 9.25
C GLU A 76 -21.56 11.16 9.63
N SER A 77 -22.29 10.66 8.63
CA SER A 77 -23.35 9.66 8.86
C SER A 77 -22.81 8.35 9.44
N MET A 78 -21.59 7.96 9.07
CA MET A 78 -20.95 6.72 9.51
C MET A 78 -20.45 6.79 10.95
N VAL A 79 -20.05 7.96 11.45
CA VAL A 79 -19.58 8.13 12.83
C VAL A 79 -20.72 8.45 13.82
N GLN A 80 -21.85 8.93 13.33
CA GLN A 80 -22.94 9.44 14.16
C GLN A 80 -23.45 8.40 15.17
N ARG A 81 -23.26 8.70 16.47
CA ARG A 81 -23.69 7.87 17.61
C ARG A 81 -23.10 6.44 17.63
N ARG A 82 -22.02 6.17 16.90
CA ARG A 82 -21.35 4.87 16.88
C ARG A 82 -20.14 4.86 17.80
N SER A 83 -19.76 3.66 18.25
CA SER A 83 -18.50 3.51 18.97
C SER A 83 -17.33 3.70 18.00
N LEU A 84 -16.16 3.99 18.56
CA LEU A 84 -14.95 4.15 17.77
C LEU A 84 -14.55 2.81 17.12
N THR A 85 -14.65 1.71 17.84
CA THR A 85 -14.27 0.38 17.33
C THR A 85 -15.18 -0.14 16.22
N ASP A 86 -16.30 0.55 15.96
CA ASP A 86 -17.24 0.23 14.89
C ASP A 86 -16.54 0.23 13.51
N PRO A 87 -16.77 -0.79 12.66
CA PRO A 87 -16.22 -0.83 11.30
C PRO A 87 -16.54 0.43 10.48
N SER A 88 -17.73 1.01 10.64
CA SER A 88 -18.14 2.23 9.94
C SER A 88 -17.32 3.44 10.36
N SER A 89 -17.08 3.59 11.65
CA SER A 89 -16.24 4.68 12.19
C SER A 89 -14.81 4.58 11.65
N ARG A 90 -14.28 3.36 11.47
CA ARG A 90 -12.97 3.12 10.86
C ARG A 90 -12.95 3.41 9.37
N ALA A 91 -13.99 3.04 8.64
CA ALA A 91 -14.13 3.35 7.22
C ALA A 91 -14.21 4.86 6.96
N ALA A 92 -15.01 5.59 7.74
CA ALA A 92 -15.06 7.05 7.72
C ALA A 92 -13.68 7.66 8.00
N GLY A 93 -12.98 7.15 9.02
CA GLY A 93 -11.59 7.52 9.32
C GLY A 93 -10.67 7.45 8.11
N LYS A 94 -10.81 6.38 7.32
CA LYS A 94 -10.00 6.17 6.12
C LYS A 94 -10.38 7.11 4.96
N ILE A 95 -11.66 7.38 4.73
CA ILE A 95 -12.10 8.37 3.72
C ILE A 95 -11.49 9.73 4.04
N ILE A 96 -11.61 10.19 5.29
CA ILE A 96 -11.03 11.47 5.70
C ILE A 96 -9.50 11.46 5.57
N GLU A 97 -8.82 10.34 5.86
CA GLU A 97 -7.37 10.19 5.61
C GLU A 97 -6.99 10.40 4.15
N GLN A 98 -7.82 9.98 3.21
CA GLN A 98 -7.59 10.21 1.78
C GLN A 98 -7.92 11.65 1.38
N LEU A 99 -9.01 12.22 1.91
CA LEU A 99 -9.37 13.61 1.65
C LEU A 99 -8.28 14.59 2.07
N VAL A 100 -7.69 14.43 3.26
CA VAL A 100 -6.65 15.37 3.70
C VAL A 100 -5.35 15.30 2.90
N LYS A 101 -5.21 14.32 1.99
CA LYS A 101 -4.09 14.22 1.05
C LYS A 101 -4.38 14.97 -0.26
N LEU A 102 -5.59 15.45 -0.49
CA LEU A 102 -5.94 16.31 -1.63
C LEU A 102 -5.26 17.67 -1.52
N PRO A 103 -5.12 18.43 -2.63
CA PRO A 103 -4.47 19.73 -2.63
C PRO A 103 -5.12 20.68 -1.63
N ALA A 104 -4.31 21.45 -0.89
CA ALA A 104 -4.82 22.33 0.16
C ALA A 104 -5.84 23.36 -0.38
N SER A 105 -5.62 23.87 -1.59
CA SER A 105 -6.54 24.78 -2.29
C SER A 105 -7.96 24.22 -2.42
N SER A 106 -8.09 22.92 -2.68
CA SER A 106 -9.36 22.22 -2.88
C SER A 106 -10.06 21.93 -1.53
N LEU A 107 -9.31 21.95 -0.42
CA LEU A 107 -9.80 21.65 0.91
C LEU A 107 -10.22 22.89 1.71
N VAL A 108 -9.76 24.09 1.34
CA VAL A 108 -10.11 25.36 2.03
C VAL A 108 -11.63 25.51 2.26
N PRO A 109 -12.52 25.28 1.26
CA PRO A 109 -13.96 25.43 1.46
C PRO A 109 -14.56 24.47 2.49
N PHE A 110 -13.84 23.39 2.81
CA PHE A 110 -14.31 22.29 3.65
C PHE A 110 -13.61 22.23 5.01
N GLU A 111 -12.71 23.16 5.32
CA GLU A 111 -11.89 23.14 6.53
C GLU A 111 -12.74 23.02 7.79
N GLU A 112 -13.78 23.86 7.94
CA GLU A 112 -14.65 23.82 9.11
C GLU A 112 -15.36 22.46 9.26
N LYS A 113 -15.82 21.85 8.16
CA LYS A 113 -16.48 20.53 8.20
C LYS A 113 -15.50 19.46 8.66
N LEU A 114 -14.28 19.47 8.13
CA LEU A 114 -13.20 18.54 8.54
C LEU A 114 -12.85 18.70 10.02
N GLN A 115 -12.76 19.94 10.51
CA GLN A 115 -12.49 20.21 11.93
C GLN A 115 -13.62 19.73 12.85
N ARG A 116 -14.89 19.89 12.44
CA ARG A 116 -16.07 19.42 13.21
C ARG A 116 -16.18 17.89 13.27
N LEU A 117 -15.68 17.18 12.26
CA LEU A 117 -15.68 15.71 12.26
C LEU A 117 -14.64 15.14 13.24
N LYS A 118 -13.48 15.79 13.41
CA LYS A 118 -12.39 15.32 14.29
C LYS A 118 -12.84 14.86 15.70
N PRO A 119 -13.57 15.66 16.50
CA PRO A 119 -13.94 15.27 17.86
C PRO A 119 -14.97 14.13 17.90
N GLN A 120 -15.70 13.90 16.81
CA GLN A 120 -16.73 12.87 16.73
C GLN A 120 -16.14 11.47 16.58
N SER A 121 -14.83 11.35 16.31
CA SER A 121 -14.11 10.09 16.32
C SER A 121 -12.65 10.28 16.72
N LYS A 122 -12.21 9.69 17.84
CA LYS A 122 -10.77 9.61 18.17
C LYS A 122 -9.97 8.87 17.10
N ILE A 123 -10.61 8.09 16.20
CA ILE A 123 -9.94 7.22 15.22
C ILE A 123 -9.44 7.92 13.96
N PHE A 124 -9.65 9.22 13.83
CA PHE A 124 -8.87 10.05 12.90
C PHE A 124 -7.36 10.13 13.25
N PHE A 125 -6.81 9.19 14.04
CA PHE A 125 -5.42 9.16 14.54
C PHE A 125 -4.33 9.31 13.46
N ARG A 126 -4.63 9.05 12.18
CA ARG A 126 -3.70 9.26 11.06
C ARG A 126 -3.85 10.62 10.37
N VAL A 127 -4.97 11.30 10.61
CA VAL A 127 -5.29 12.59 10.01
C VAL A 127 -4.75 13.68 10.92
N ASN A 128 -3.53 14.14 10.62
CA ASN A 128 -2.98 15.29 11.29
C ASN A 128 -3.65 16.57 10.74
N LEU A 129 -4.77 16.99 11.35
CA LEU A 129 -5.42 18.25 10.96
C LEU A 129 -4.54 19.49 11.20
N GLU A 130 -3.50 19.38 12.02
CA GLU A 130 -2.52 20.45 12.15
C GLU A 130 -1.69 20.57 10.86
N THR A 131 -1.31 19.44 10.26
CA THR A 131 -0.69 19.40 8.93
C THR A 131 -1.62 20.02 7.88
N LEU A 132 -2.93 19.75 7.92
CA LEU A 132 -3.88 20.39 7.00
C LEU A 132 -3.91 21.92 7.18
N ARG A 133 -4.00 22.40 8.43
CA ARG A 133 -3.99 23.84 8.73
C ARG A 133 -2.71 24.50 8.24
N GLN A 134 -1.56 23.91 8.53
CA GLN A 134 -0.28 24.41 8.04
C GLN A 134 -0.25 24.47 6.50
N ARG A 135 -0.79 23.46 5.81
CA ARG A 135 -0.87 23.49 4.33
C ARG A 135 -1.79 24.61 3.82
N ILE A 136 -2.90 24.88 4.50
CA ILE A 136 -3.84 25.96 4.16
C ILE A 136 -3.21 27.33 4.44
N GLU A 137 -2.56 27.52 5.59
CA GLU A 137 -1.87 28.76 5.97
C GLU A 137 -0.78 29.15 4.97
N LEU A 138 -0.13 28.16 4.35
CA LEU A 138 0.93 28.39 3.37
C LEU A 138 0.42 28.69 1.96
N LEU A 139 -0.89 28.70 1.70
CA LEU A 139 -1.45 28.98 0.36
C LEU A 139 -1.17 30.41 -0.12
N ASP A 140 -1.08 31.36 0.81
CA ASP A 140 -0.86 32.77 0.51
C ASP A 140 0.60 33.21 0.72
N THR A 141 1.51 32.27 0.99
CA THR A 141 2.92 32.57 1.28
C THR A 141 3.74 32.73 0.00
N THR A 142 4.68 33.67 -0.03
CA THR A 142 5.54 33.90 -1.19
C THR A 142 6.58 32.78 -1.34
N ALA A 143 7.08 32.57 -2.58
CA ALA A 143 8.09 31.54 -2.86
C ALA A 143 9.38 31.74 -2.03
N ASP A 144 9.85 32.98 -1.90
CA ASP A 144 11.04 33.32 -1.12
C ASP A 144 10.88 32.99 0.37
N GLU A 145 9.71 33.29 0.95
CA GLU A 145 9.40 32.97 2.35
C GLU A 145 9.32 31.46 2.58
N LEU A 146 8.67 30.72 1.67
CA LEU A 146 8.61 29.26 1.72
C LEU A 146 10.00 28.63 1.66
N ALA A 147 10.84 29.09 0.72
CA ALA A 147 12.21 28.62 0.56
C ALA A 147 13.08 28.91 1.79
N ASN A 148 13.01 30.12 2.33
CA ASN A 148 13.73 30.50 3.54
C ASN A 148 13.34 29.63 4.76
N GLN A 149 12.05 29.33 4.91
CA GLN A 149 11.56 28.43 5.95
C GLN A 149 12.02 26.99 5.72
N LEU A 150 11.95 26.51 4.47
CA LEU A 150 12.40 25.16 4.13
C LEU A 150 13.90 24.98 4.41
N ASP A 151 14.73 25.95 4.04
CA ASP A 151 16.16 25.95 4.33
C ASP A 151 16.46 25.94 5.83
N ALA A 152 15.68 26.69 6.62
CA ALA A 152 15.79 26.67 8.08
C ALA A 152 15.43 25.29 8.65
N THR A 153 14.36 24.66 8.15
CA THR A 153 13.94 23.31 8.52
C THR A 153 14.99 22.27 8.14
N VAL A 154 15.57 22.33 6.94
CA VAL A 154 16.64 21.43 6.49
C VAL A 154 17.88 21.56 7.38
N ARG A 155 18.28 22.79 7.73
CA ARG A 155 19.40 23.03 8.66
C ARG A 155 19.13 22.42 10.04
N ALA A 156 17.92 22.57 10.57
CA ALA A 156 17.54 21.99 11.85
C ALA A 156 17.53 20.45 11.80
N LEU A 157 16.92 19.85 10.78
CA LEU A 157 16.90 18.40 10.55
C LEU A 157 18.30 17.80 10.33
N SER A 158 19.23 18.59 9.78
CA SER A 158 20.62 18.15 9.63
C SER A 158 21.30 17.89 10.98
N THR A 159 20.83 18.56 12.04
CA THR A 159 21.28 18.37 13.42
C THR A 159 20.46 17.33 14.19
N ASP A 160 19.15 17.24 13.92
CA ASP A 160 18.22 16.28 14.53
C ASP A 160 17.36 15.58 13.47
N ARG A 161 17.92 14.52 12.87
CA ARG A 161 17.31 13.84 11.72
C ARG A 161 16.00 13.11 12.01
N ASN A 162 15.74 12.81 13.29
CA ASN A 162 14.58 12.01 13.69
C ASN A 162 13.45 12.88 14.24
N ASN A 163 13.55 14.21 14.11
CA ASN A 163 12.53 15.13 14.56
C ASN A 163 11.29 15.06 13.65
N SER A 164 10.26 14.35 14.11
CA SER A 164 9.04 14.12 13.34
C SER A 164 8.27 15.40 13.01
N GLU A 165 8.29 16.40 13.89
CA GLU A 165 7.61 17.68 13.66
C GLU A 165 8.31 18.46 12.54
N LEU A 166 9.64 18.50 12.56
CA LEU A 166 10.42 19.15 11.50
C LEU A 166 10.31 18.40 10.16
N LEU A 167 10.25 17.06 10.16
CA LEU A 167 10.03 16.28 8.94
C LEU A 167 8.67 16.63 8.31
N ILE A 168 7.59 16.63 9.10
CA ILE A 168 6.26 17.00 8.64
C ILE A 168 6.26 18.45 8.12
N ARG A 169 6.87 19.39 8.84
CA ARG A 169 6.95 20.79 8.42
C ARG A 169 7.71 20.93 7.10
N GLY A 170 8.82 20.22 6.95
CA GLY A 170 9.63 20.21 5.73
C GLY A 170 8.86 19.67 4.53
N GLU A 171 8.12 18.56 4.70
CA GLU A 171 7.26 17.99 3.66
C GLU A 171 6.17 18.97 3.21
N VAL A 172 5.52 19.64 4.17
CA VAL A 172 4.45 20.63 3.91
C VAL A 172 4.99 21.87 3.19
N LEU A 173 6.13 22.41 3.62
CA LEU A 173 6.77 23.56 2.97
C LEU A 173 7.19 23.22 1.53
N LEU A 174 7.77 22.03 1.35
CA LEU A 174 8.18 21.53 0.04
C LEU A 174 6.98 21.30 -0.89
N GLU A 175 5.88 20.73 -0.38
CA GLU A 175 4.64 20.60 -1.13
C GLU A 175 4.12 21.97 -1.57
N ALA A 176 4.01 22.93 -0.65
CA ALA A 176 3.53 24.29 -0.94
C ALA A 176 4.39 24.94 -2.02
N LEU A 177 5.71 24.88 -1.90
CA LEU A 177 6.64 25.44 -2.88
C LEU A 177 6.48 24.79 -4.26
N ARG A 178 6.48 23.45 -4.32
CA ARG A 178 6.38 22.71 -5.60
C ARG A 178 5.04 22.94 -6.30
N ARG A 179 3.94 23.03 -5.57
CA ARG A 179 2.59 23.11 -6.15
C ARG A 179 2.17 24.53 -6.50
N GLN A 180 2.56 25.51 -5.70
CA GLN A 180 2.19 26.92 -5.91
C GLN A 180 3.20 27.65 -6.79
N HIS A 181 4.47 27.30 -6.67
CA HIS A 181 5.58 27.97 -7.35
C HIS A 181 6.49 26.96 -8.08
N PRO A 182 5.97 26.17 -9.04
CA PRO A 182 6.70 25.07 -9.68
C PRO A 182 7.99 25.50 -10.38
N SER A 183 8.09 26.77 -10.82
CA SER A 183 9.31 27.31 -11.44
C SER A 183 10.42 27.63 -10.44
N TYR A 184 10.14 27.64 -9.13
CA TYR A 184 11.10 28.02 -8.11
C TYR A 184 12.05 26.88 -7.73
N MET A 185 11.69 25.64 -8.04
CA MET A 185 12.49 24.45 -7.75
C MET A 185 12.61 23.58 -9.01
N ASP A 186 13.84 23.33 -9.45
CA ASP A 186 14.12 22.28 -10.43
C ASP A 186 14.32 20.94 -9.70
N LEU A 187 13.21 20.24 -9.46
CA LEU A 187 13.22 18.95 -8.78
C LEU A 187 14.07 17.90 -9.52
N ASN A 188 14.07 17.94 -10.85
CA ASN A 188 14.86 17.01 -11.65
C ASN A 188 16.37 17.23 -11.44
N SER A 189 16.81 18.48 -11.36
CA SER A 189 18.19 18.80 -11.01
C SER A 189 18.55 18.32 -9.60
N VAL A 190 17.64 18.42 -8.62
CA VAL A 190 17.87 17.88 -7.26
C VAL A 190 18.01 16.36 -7.28
N LEU A 191 17.08 15.66 -7.94
CA LEU A 191 17.08 14.19 -7.99
C LEU A 191 18.22 13.62 -8.85
N ALA A 192 18.75 14.39 -9.79
CA ALA A 192 19.87 13.98 -10.63
C ALA A 192 21.21 13.93 -9.86
N GLN A 193 21.31 14.63 -8.73
CA GLN A 193 22.53 14.66 -7.92
C GLN A 193 22.72 13.36 -7.13
N PRO A 194 23.97 12.94 -6.87
CA PRO A 194 24.25 11.84 -5.95
C PRO A 194 23.67 12.13 -4.57
N CYS A 195 23.03 11.14 -3.95
CA CYS A 195 22.45 11.32 -2.63
C CYS A 195 23.57 11.38 -1.56
N ALA A 196 23.81 12.57 -1.02
CA ALA A 196 24.79 12.78 0.06
C ALA A 196 24.50 11.86 1.27
N GLU A 197 25.55 11.40 1.95
CA GLU A 197 25.41 10.52 3.13
C GLU A 197 24.93 11.28 4.38
N SER A 198 25.27 12.57 4.46
CA SER A 198 25.00 13.39 5.63
C SER A 198 24.82 14.86 5.30
N GLY A 199 24.32 15.61 6.27
CA GLY A 199 24.17 17.06 6.18
C GLY A 199 22.90 17.52 5.48
N PRO A 200 22.83 18.82 5.14
CA PRO A 200 21.67 19.46 4.52
C PRO A 200 21.27 18.84 3.19
N GLU A 201 22.22 18.46 2.33
CA GLU A 201 21.89 17.86 1.03
C GLU A 201 21.18 16.51 1.19
N ALA A 202 21.64 15.69 2.15
CA ALA A 202 21.03 14.39 2.44
C ALA A 202 19.57 14.54 2.93
N VAL A 203 19.33 15.52 3.81
CA VAL A 203 18.00 15.83 4.34
C VAL A 203 17.08 16.38 3.24
N SER A 204 17.59 17.32 2.43
CA SER A 204 16.82 17.90 1.32
C SER A 204 16.41 16.82 0.31
N PHE A 205 17.32 15.91 -0.04
CA PHE A 205 17.02 14.77 -0.89
C PHE A 205 15.96 13.84 -0.26
N GLN A 206 16.09 13.53 1.03
CA GLN A 206 15.12 12.70 1.75
C GLN A 206 13.72 13.32 1.75
N LEU A 207 13.60 14.62 2.06
CA LEU A 207 12.32 15.33 2.01
C LEU A 207 11.74 15.33 0.59
N SER A 208 12.58 15.45 -0.43
CA SER A 208 12.18 15.41 -1.84
C SER A 208 11.54 14.07 -2.22
N ILE A 209 12.17 12.96 -1.89
CA ILE A 209 11.63 11.62 -2.20
C ILE A 209 10.39 11.30 -1.34
N GLN A 210 10.36 11.71 -0.06
CA GLN A 210 9.19 11.54 0.79
C GLN A 210 7.98 12.33 0.26
N SER A 211 8.20 13.57 -0.17
CA SER A 211 7.18 14.39 -0.80
C SER A 211 6.61 13.74 -2.07
N LEU A 212 7.44 13.05 -2.86
CA LEU A 212 7.01 12.33 -4.06
C LEU A 212 6.14 11.10 -3.78
N ILE A 213 6.25 10.46 -2.61
CA ILE A 213 5.35 9.37 -2.20
C ILE A 213 3.93 9.91 -1.98
N SER A 214 3.83 11.08 -1.37
CA SER A 214 2.55 11.76 -1.13
C SER A 214 1.97 12.38 -2.40
N PHE A 215 2.83 13.07 -3.16
CA PHE A 215 2.51 13.87 -4.34
C PHE A 215 3.46 13.52 -5.49
N ALA A 216 3.09 12.48 -6.25
CA ALA A 216 3.86 12.07 -7.42
C ALA A 216 3.94 13.20 -8.45
N GLU A 217 5.10 13.29 -9.09
CA GLU A 217 5.39 14.24 -10.16
C GLU A 217 5.90 13.46 -11.38
N PRO A 218 5.10 13.38 -12.45
CA PRO A 218 5.50 12.70 -13.68
C PRO A 218 6.78 13.30 -14.27
N GLY A 219 7.63 12.45 -14.86
CA GLY A 219 8.90 12.86 -15.47
C GLY A 219 10.10 12.85 -14.53
N THR A 220 9.93 12.44 -13.27
CA THR A 220 11.01 12.30 -12.29
C THR A 220 11.63 10.90 -12.28
N GLU A 221 11.01 9.93 -12.94
CA GLU A 221 11.32 8.50 -12.85
C GLU A 221 12.76 8.19 -13.27
N ALA A 222 13.24 8.79 -14.36
CA ALA A 222 14.61 8.62 -14.84
C ALA A 222 15.66 8.97 -13.76
N ASN A 223 15.39 10.03 -12.99
CA ASN A 223 16.31 10.49 -11.95
C ASN A 223 16.19 9.65 -10.69
N LEU A 224 14.96 9.26 -10.30
CA LEU A 224 14.73 8.35 -9.17
C LEU A 224 15.40 6.99 -9.36
N THR A 225 15.39 6.47 -10.59
CA THR A 225 15.95 5.15 -10.95
C THR A 225 17.41 5.00 -10.55
N LYS A 226 18.20 6.07 -10.64
CA LYS A 226 19.62 6.09 -10.29
C LYS A 226 19.88 5.69 -8.83
N HIS A 227 18.86 5.80 -7.99
CA HIS A 227 18.94 5.57 -6.54
C HIS A 227 18.28 4.25 -6.09
N LEU A 228 17.77 3.43 -7.02
CA LEU A 228 17.18 2.11 -6.69
C LEU A 228 18.19 1.13 -6.08
N CYS A 229 19.47 1.32 -6.39
CA CYS A 229 20.57 0.52 -5.88
C CYS A 229 21.33 1.21 -4.72
N ASP A 230 20.75 2.27 -4.12
CA ASP A 230 21.32 2.87 -2.91
C ASP A 230 21.39 1.83 -1.77
N HIS A 231 22.43 1.91 -0.95
CA HIS A 231 22.68 0.96 0.14
C HIS A 231 21.82 1.26 1.38
N ARG A 232 21.23 2.46 1.47
CA ARG A 232 20.41 2.89 2.60
C ARG A 232 18.95 2.53 2.37
N GLU A 233 18.42 1.69 3.25
CA GLU A 233 17.02 1.26 3.20
C GLU A 233 16.02 2.41 3.16
N VAL A 234 16.24 3.44 3.97
CA VAL A 234 15.36 4.62 3.99
C VAL A 234 15.28 5.33 2.62
N VAL A 235 16.35 5.28 1.82
CA VAL A 235 16.40 5.91 0.50
C VAL A 235 15.75 4.99 -0.52
N PHE A 236 16.26 3.77 -0.72
CA PHE A 236 15.79 2.94 -1.82
C PHE A 236 14.33 2.52 -1.64
N THR A 237 13.84 2.32 -0.40
CA THR A 237 12.41 2.00 -0.17
C THR A 237 11.51 3.16 -0.54
N ALA A 238 11.90 4.40 -0.20
CA ALA A 238 11.18 5.59 -0.60
C ALA A 238 11.16 5.77 -2.12
N ILE A 239 12.28 5.51 -2.81
CA ILE A 239 12.36 5.52 -4.27
C ILE A 239 11.39 4.52 -4.90
N VAL A 240 11.36 3.28 -4.39
CA VAL A 240 10.41 2.25 -4.85
C VAL A 240 8.97 2.74 -4.68
N GLU A 241 8.61 3.28 -3.52
CA GLU A 241 7.26 3.81 -3.28
C GLU A 241 6.93 4.99 -4.20
N SER A 242 7.87 5.93 -4.43
CA SER A 242 7.67 7.06 -5.36
C SER A 242 7.43 6.58 -6.79
N LEU A 243 8.18 5.58 -7.27
CA LEU A 243 8.00 5.00 -8.60
C LEU A 243 6.68 4.23 -8.73
N VAL A 244 6.29 3.48 -7.70
CA VAL A 244 4.98 2.82 -7.65
C VAL A 244 3.85 3.86 -7.69
N ARG A 245 4.01 4.98 -6.98
CA ARG A 245 3.05 6.09 -6.97
C ARG A 245 2.92 6.77 -8.32
N ALA A 246 4.02 6.94 -9.04
CA ALA A 246 4.01 7.48 -10.40
C ALA A 246 3.24 6.57 -11.37
N ASN A 247 3.30 5.25 -11.15
CA ASN A 247 2.64 4.21 -11.95
C ASN A 247 2.72 4.50 -13.46
N SER A 248 3.94 4.69 -13.95
CA SER A 248 4.22 4.98 -15.35
C SER A 248 4.94 3.80 -16.03
N PRO A 249 4.92 3.71 -17.38
CA PRO A 249 5.71 2.72 -18.10
C PRO A 249 7.20 2.81 -17.77
N GLN A 250 7.71 4.03 -17.63
CA GLN A 250 9.10 4.28 -17.27
C GLN A 250 9.45 3.72 -15.89
N ALA A 251 8.58 3.88 -14.88
CA ALA A 251 8.80 3.26 -13.57
C ALA A 251 8.90 1.73 -13.64
N ALA A 252 8.12 1.09 -14.52
CA ALA A 252 8.19 -0.35 -14.73
C ALA A 252 9.51 -0.77 -15.39
N GLU A 253 9.94 -0.08 -16.44
CA GLU A 253 11.24 -0.28 -17.10
C GLU A 253 12.39 -0.15 -16.10
N SER A 254 12.38 0.93 -15.30
CA SER A 254 13.36 1.18 -14.25
C SER A 254 13.49 0.04 -13.24
N PHE A 255 12.38 -0.55 -12.81
CA PHE A 255 12.41 -1.70 -11.91
C PHE A 255 13.00 -2.94 -12.58
N LEU A 256 12.63 -3.21 -13.83
CA LEU A 256 13.14 -4.37 -14.57
C LEU A 256 14.66 -4.27 -14.79
N GLU A 257 15.16 -3.10 -15.21
CA GLU A 257 16.59 -2.85 -15.44
C GLU A 257 17.40 -2.91 -14.14
N ALA A 258 16.92 -2.26 -13.07
CA ALA A 258 17.62 -2.22 -11.80
C ALA A 258 17.71 -3.61 -11.13
N PHE A 259 16.72 -4.48 -11.35
CA PHE A 259 16.62 -5.77 -10.66
C PHE A 259 17.86 -6.65 -10.83
N GLU A 260 18.42 -6.73 -12.04
CA GLU A 260 19.56 -7.62 -12.32
C GLU A 260 20.82 -7.22 -11.56
N THR A 261 21.05 -5.92 -11.41
CA THR A 261 22.27 -5.38 -10.78
C THR A 261 22.11 -5.07 -9.30
N ALA A 262 20.86 -4.99 -8.81
CA ALA A 262 20.54 -4.69 -7.43
C ALA A 262 21.01 -5.78 -6.44
N ALA A 263 21.34 -5.35 -5.21
CA ALA A 263 21.57 -6.24 -4.08
C ALA A 263 20.29 -7.02 -3.69
N GLU A 264 20.43 -8.13 -2.96
CA GLU A 264 19.32 -9.01 -2.60
C GLU A 264 18.16 -8.29 -1.90
N SER A 265 18.46 -7.44 -0.91
CA SER A 265 17.48 -6.59 -0.22
C SER A 265 16.70 -5.70 -1.18
N ASN A 266 17.40 -5.08 -2.12
CA ASN A 266 16.82 -4.16 -3.08
C ASN A 266 15.95 -4.91 -4.10
N ARG A 267 16.37 -6.12 -4.54
CA ARG A 267 15.56 -6.98 -5.43
C ARG A 267 14.22 -7.37 -4.81
N LEU A 268 14.17 -7.66 -3.50
CA LEU A 268 12.91 -7.94 -2.82
C LEU A 268 11.95 -6.75 -2.88
N TRP A 269 12.47 -5.54 -2.65
CA TRP A 269 11.67 -4.31 -2.73
C TRP A 269 11.26 -3.95 -4.15
N ILE A 270 12.14 -4.14 -5.14
CA ILE A 270 11.82 -3.98 -6.56
C ILE A 270 10.71 -4.97 -6.97
N ALA A 271 10.80 -6.24 -6.58
CA ALA A 271 9.75 -7.22 -6.84
C ALA A 271 8.42 -6.81 -6.19
N ARG A 272 8.45 -6.24 -4.97
CA ARG A 272 7.27 -5.67 -4.32
C ARG A 272 6.70 -4.46 -5.07
N GLY A 273 7.57 -3.62 -5.63
CA GLY A 273 7.17 -2.53 -6.52
C GLY A 273 6.45 -3.03 -7.77
N LEU A 274 7.03 -4.04 -8.43
CA LEU A 274 6.43 -4.70 -9.60
C LEU A 274 5.07 -5.36 -9.30
N GLN A 275 4.88 -5.90 -8.10
CA GLN A 275 3.57 -6.43 -7.66
C GLN A 275 2.48 -5.37 -7.58
N ARG A 276 2.86 -4.11 -7.44
CA ARG A 276 1.95 -2.97 -7.25
C ARG A 276 1.80 -2.14 -8.51
N LEU A 277 2.76 -2.15 -9.43
CA LEU A 277 2.58 -1.51 -10.74
C LEU A 277 1.53 -2.23 -11.59
N ARG A 278 0.75 -1.46 -12.34
CA ARG A 278 -0.22 -1.97 -13.31
C ARG A 278 0.04 -1.27 -14.63
N GLN A 279 0.84 -1.91 -15.49
CA GLN A 279 1.25 -1.35 -16.78
C GLN A 279 0.96 -2.35 -17.90
N PRO A 280 0.49 -1.89 -19.08
CA PRO A 280 0.33 -2.76 -20.24
C PRO A 280 1.63 -3.46 -20.61
N HIS A 281 1.55 -4.75 -20.97
CA HIS A 281 2.67 -5.58 -21.44
C HIS A 281 3.73 -5.92 -20.38
N LEU A 282 3.60 -5.42 -19.15
CA LEU A 282 4.54 -5.68 -18.07
C LEU A 282 4.58 -7.16 -17.66
N ALA A 283 3.49 -7.91 -17.87
CA ALA A 283 3.45 -9.32 -17.50
C ALA A 283 4.53 -10.13 -18.23
N SER A 284 4.78 -9.81 -19.51
CA SER A 284 5.74 -10.55 -20.33
C SER A 284 7.17 -10.31 -19.86
N ALA A 285 7.52 -9.05 -19.59
CA ALA A 285 8.84 -8.69 -19.06
C ALA A 285 9.09 -9.29 -17.67
N ILE A 286 8.09 -9.28 -16.78
CA ILE A 286 8.20 -9.96 -15.46
C ILE A 286 8.41 -11.46 -15.64
N ALA A 287 7.74 -12.09 -16.60
CA ALA A 287 7.89 -13.53 -16.84
C ALA A 287 9.32 -13.90 -17.30
N GLU A 288 9.93 -13.06 -18.14
CA GLU A 288 11.33 -13.21 -18.57
C GLU A 288 12.27 -13.06 -17.39
N LEU A 289 12.12 -11.98 -16.60
CA LEU A 289 12.90 -11.74 -15.39
C LEU A 289 12.77 -12.90 -14.39
N ARG A 290 11.55 -13.42 -14.18
CA ARG A 290 11.30 -14.55 -13.27
C ARG A 290 12.07 -15.81 -13.69
N ASN A 291 12.35 -16.00 -14.98
CA ASN A 291 13.11 -17.16 -15.45
C ASN A 291 14.62 -17.05 -15.16
N THR A 292 15.13 -15.87 -14.81
CA THR A 292 16.54 -15.67 -14.41
C THR A 292 16.75 -15.88 -12.90
N VAL A 293 15.67 -15.94 -12.12
CA VAL A 293 15.70 -16.04 -10.65
C VAL A 293 15.66 -17.48 -10.17
N THR A 294 16.63 -17.86 -9.33
CA THR A 294 16.69 -19.18 -8.67
C THR A 294 16.13 -19.18 -7.25
N ASP A 295 16.09 -18.03 -6.57
CA ASP A 295 15.52 -17.92 -5.23
C ASP A 295 14.00 -18.14 -5.25
N ALA A 296 13.51 -19.06 -4.43
CA ALA A 296 12.12 -19.49 -4.47
C ALA A 296 11.14 -18.40 -4.01
N ASN A 297 11.54 -17.57 -3.05
CA ASN A 297 10.68 -16.49 -2.53
C ASN A 297 10.55 -15.38 -3.57
N LEU A 298 11.67 -14.93 -4.11
CA LEU A 298 11.74 -13.89 -5.14
C LEU A 298 11.05 -14.35 -6.43
N TRP A 299 11.24 -15.62 -6.81
CA TRP A 299 10.52 -16.23 -7.94
C TRP A 299 9.00 -16.17 -7.73
N LEU A 300 8.52 -16.52 -6.52
CA LEU A 300 7.10 -16.46 -6.19
C LEU A 300 6.58 -15.02 -6.18
N MET A 301 7.36 -14.07 -5.68
CA MET A 301 7.00 -12.65 -5.71
C MET A 301 6.81 -12.14 -7.13
N LEU A 302 7.73 -12.45 -8.04
CA LEU A 302 7.62 -12.11 -9.45
C LEU A 302 6.45 -12.85 -10.13
N PHE A 303 6.14 -14.08 -9.73
CA PHE A 303 4.98 -14.81 -10.27
C PHE A 303 3.66 -14.13 -9.87
N ILE A 304 3.57 -13.67 -8.62
CA ILE A 304 2.42 -12.88 -8.15
C ILE A 304 2.34 -11.55 -8.93
N ALA A 305 3.48 -10.90 -9.19
CA ALA A 305 3.53 -9.67 -9.98
C ALA A 305 3.07 -9.88 -11.43
N GLU A 306 3.48 -10.98 -12.07
CA GLU A 306 3.08 -11.39 -13.41
C GLU A 306 1.57 -11.60 -13.51
N ILE A 307 0.99 -12.43 -12.63
CA ILE A 307 -0.46 -12.67 -12.60
C ILE A 307 -1.22 -11.38 -12.24
N GLY A 308 -0.61 -10.55 -11.39
CA GLY A 308 -1.16 -9.27 -10.94
C GLY A 308 -1.40 -8.25 -12.04
N GLN A 309 -0.78 -8.41 -13.21
CA GLN A 309 -1.08 -7.59 -14.40
C GLN A 309 -2.41 -7.98 -15.06
N LEU A 310 -2.96 -9.16 -14.72
CA LEU A 310 -4.28 -9.64 -15.14
C LEU A 310 -4.47 -9.78 -16.67
N GLU A 311 -3.36 -9.91 -17.40
CA GLU A 311 -3.36 -10.15 -18.85
C GLU A 311 -3.78 -11.58 -19.22
N PRO A 312 -4.44 -11.81 -20.37
CA PRO A 312 -4.99 -13.12 -20.76
C PRO A 312 -3.89 -14.14 -21.14
N ARG A 313 -3.26 -14.76 -20.14
CA ARG A 313 -2.13 -15.69 -20.27
C ARG A 313 -2.36 -17.02 -19.56
N GLY A 314 -3.61 -17.50 -19.58
CA GLY A 314 -4.07 -18.64 -18.78
C GLY A 314 -3.19 -19.90 -18.91
N GLU A 315 -2.81 -20.29 -20.12
CA GLU A 315 -1.97 -21.48 -20.34
C GLU A 315 -0.56 -21.35 -19.75
N GLN A 316 0.05 -20.18 -19.87
CA GLN A 316 1.37 -19.92 -19.30
C GLN A 316 1.31 -19.94 -17.77
N ILE A 317 0.33 -19.26 -17.19
CA ILE A 317 0.12 -19.23 -15.74
C ILE A 317 -0.15 -20.65 -15.22
N ALA A 318 -0.98 -21.45 -15.91
CA ALA A 318 -1.25 -22.83 -15.56
C ALA A 318 0.04 -23.67 -15.45
N ARG A 319 0.92 -23.58 -16.46
CA ARG A 319 2.20 -24.30 -16.48
C ARG A 319 3.10 -23.93 -15.30
N GLN A 320 3.14 -22.66 -14.91
CA GLN A 320 3.94 -22.23 -13.77
C GLN A 320 3.28 -22.61 -12.43
N LEU A 321 1.96 -22.49 -12.33
CA LEU A 321 1.19 -22.83 -11.14
C LEU A 321 1.31 -24.32 -10.77
N ALA A 322 1.42 -25.20 -11.79
CA ALA A 322 1.67 -26.63 -11.59
C ALA A 322 2.97 -26.91 -10.81
N ARG A 323 3.94 -25.99 -10.83
CA ARG A 323 5.23 -26.10 -10.14
C ARG A 323 5.18 -25.55 -8.70
N VAL A 324 4.13 -24.81 -8.35
CA VAL A 324 3.98 -24.21 -7.02
C VAL A 324 3.41 -25.24 -6.05
N ASN A 325 4.23 -25.54 -5.03
CA ASN A 325 3.92 -26.51 -3.98
C ASN A 325 3.72 -25.86 -2.61
N SER A 326 3.90 -24.54 -2.48
CA SER A 326 3.70 -23.82 -1.23
C SER A 326 2.39 -23.03 -1.23
N TYR A 327 1.76 -22.98 -0.06
CA TYR A 327 0.65 -22.07 0.17
C TYR A 327 1.14 -20.62 0.23
N SER A 328 0.51 -19.74 -0.54
CA SER A 328 0.65 -18.30 -0.42
C SER A 328 -0.75 -17.68 -0.45
N GLN A 329 -1.07 -16.91 0.59
CA GLN A 329 -2.31 -16.15 0.66
C GLN A 329 -2.37 -15.15 -0.50
N ASP A 330 -1.23 -14.53 -0.83
CA ASP A 330 -1.19 -13.54 -1.89
C ASP A 330 -1.40 -14.12 -3.27
N LEU A 331 -0.78 -15.27 -3.53
CA LEU A 331 -0.99 -16.01 -4.78
C LEU A 331 -2.45 -16.49 -4.90
N THR A 332 -3.02 -17.01 -3.82
CA THR A 332 -4.41 -17.49 -3.81
C THR A 332 -5.38 -16.35 -4.11
N GLY A 333 -5.17 -15.18 -3.48
CA GLY A 333 -6.00 -14.00 -3.68
C GLY A 333 -5.87 -13.42 -5.10
N ILE A 334 -4.67 -13.36 -5.68
CA ILE A 334 -4.54 -12.84 -7.05
C ILE A 334 -5.10 -13.81 -8.09
N LEU A 335 -4.97 -15.13 -7.88
CA LEU A 335 -5.54 -16.14 -8.76
C LEU A 335 -7.07 -16.13 -8.75
N SER A 336 -7.71 -15.82 -7.62
CA SER A 336 -9.18 -15.74 -7.55
C SER A 336 -9.70 -14.56 -8.37
N ILE A 337 -9.04 -13.39 -8.27
CA ILE A 337 -9.34 -12.21 -9.09
C ILE A 337 -9.10 -12.50 -10.57
N TYR A 338 -7.94 -13.06 -10.91
CA TYR A 338 -7.61 -13.43 -12.28
C TYR A 338 -8.66 -14.39 -12.88
N ASN A 339 -9.04 -15.43 -12.14
CA ASN A 339 -10.08 -16.37 -12.56
C ASN A 339 -11.44 -15.69 -12.79
N ARG A 340 -11.77 -14.67 -11.99
CA ARG A 340 -13.03 -13.94 -12.13
C ARG A 340 -13.03 -13.07 -13.39
N ILE A 341 -11.95 -12.32 -13.63
CA ILE A 341 -11.78 -11.50 -14.83
C ILE A 341 -11.81 -12.37 -16.09
N GLN A 342 -11.11 -13.50 -16.11
CA GLN A 342 -11.13 -14.43 -17.25
C GLN A 342 -12.54 -14.91 -17.61
N LYS A 343 -13.39 -15.15 -16.61
CA LYS A 343 -14.79 -15.58 -16.83
C LYS A 343 -15.68 -14.47 -17.38
N ILE A 344 -15.38 -13.20 -17.07
CA ILE A 344 -16.18 -12.05 -17.51
C ILE A 344 -15.71 -11.58 -18.90
N GLY A 345 -14.40 -11.41 -19.08
CA GLY A 345 -13.82 -10.70 -20.22
C GLY A 345 -13.28 -11.58 -21.34
N THR A 346 -13.25 -12.91 -21.20
CA THR A 346 -12.67 -13.80 -22.24
C THR A 346 -13.73 -14.76 -22.81
N PRO A 347 -14.06 -14.69 -24.11
CA PRO A 347 -15.11 -15.52 -24.74
C PRO A 347 -14.88 -17.03 -24.64
N ASN A 348 -13.64 -17.46 -24.36
CA ASN A 348 -13.26 -18.85 -24.10
C ASN A 348 -12.17 -18.87 -23.02
N PRO A 349 -12.51 -18.90 -21.73
CA PRO A 349 -11.51 -18.94 -20.67
C PRO A 349 -10.68 -20.23 -20.76
N SER A 350 -9.38 -20.15 -20.45
CA SER A 350 -8.48 -21.30 -20.52
C SER A 350 -8.89 -22.39 -19.51
N ASN A 351 -9.37 -23.53 -20.01
CA ASN A 351 -9.68 -24.70 -19.17
C ASN A 351 -8.44 -25.19 -18.41
N CYS A 352 -7.27 -25.14 -19.05
CA CYS A 352 -5.99 -25.51 -18.44
C CYS A 352 -5.68 -24.71 -17.17
N PHE A 353 -5.93 -23.41 -17.19
CA PHE A 353 -5.77 -22.56 -16.00
C PHE A 353 -6.72 -22.98 -14.89
N HIS A 354 -8.00 -23.18 -15.20
CA HIS A 354 -9.01 -23.52 -14.21
C HIS A 354 -8.68 -24.85 -13.51
N ASP A 355 -8.26 -25.86 -14.29
CA ASP A 355 -7.86 -27.17 -13.77
C ASP A 355 -6.64 -27.07 -12.85
N GLU A 356 -5.58 -26.36 -13.26
CA GLU A 356 -4.39 -26.20 -12.42
C GLU A 356 -4.65 -25.35 -11.18
N TYR A 357 -5.51 -24.32 -11.28
CA TYR A 357 -5.91 -23.54 -10.12
C TYR A 357 -6.67 -24.40 -9.09
N LYS A 358 -7.60 -25.24 -9.55
CA LYS A 358 -8.32 -26.18 -8.68
C LYS A 358 -7.36 -27.16 -8.01
N LYS A 359 -6.40 -27.72 -8.75
CA LYS A 359 -5.37 -28.61 -8.19
C LYS A 359 -4.49 -27.88 -7.17
N TYR A 360 -4.10 -26.64 -7.44
CA TYR A 360 -3.34 -25.81 -6.50
C TYR A 360 -4.10 -25.62 -5.18
N LEU A 361 -5.37 -25.21 -5.24
CA LEU A 361 -6.21 -25.06 -4.05
C LEU A 361 -6.37 -26.37 -3.26
N GLN A 362 -6.48 -27.51 -3.95
CA GLN A 362 -6.54 -28.82 -3.29
C GLN A 362 -5.24 -29.14 -2.55
N ARG A 363 -4.07 -28.90 -3.17
CA ARG A 363 -2.75 -29.06 -2.52
C ARG A 363 -2.64 -28.17 -1.28
N CYS A 364 -2.96 -26.87 -1.41
CA CYS A 364 -2.92 -25.94 -0.29
C CYS A 364 -3.83 -26.35 0.87
N ASN A 365 -5.06 -26.80 0.58
CA ASN A 365 -5.98 -27.27 1.61
C ASN A 365 -5.46 -28.51 2.34
N GLN A 366 -4.82 -29.43 1.64
CA GLN A 366 -4.19 -30.60 2.25
C GLN A 366 -3.03 -30.19 3.17
N ASP A 367 -2.15 -29.30 2.70
CA ASP A 367 -1.00 -28.82 3.47
C ASP A 367 -1.44 -28.05 4.72
N LEU A 368 -2.41 -27.14 4.59
CA LEU A 368 -2.97 -26.39 5.72
C LEU A 368 -3.58 -27.34 6.77
N ARG A 369 -4.33 -28.36 6.35
CA ARG A 369 -4.87 -29.37 7.27
C ARG A 369 -3.77 -30.12 8.01
N GLN A 370 -2.69 -30.50 7.32
CA GLN A 370 -1.55 -31.14 7.96
C GLN A 370 -0.84 -30.22 8.96
N GLN A 371 -0.66 -28.94 8.62
CA GLN A 371 -0.05 -27.95 9.51
C GLN A 371 -0.90 -27.71 10.76
N VAL A 372 -2.21 -27.53 10.61
CA VAL A 372 -3.14 -27.40 11.73
C VAL A 372 -3.06 -28.63 12.62
N GLY A 373 -3.09 -29.84 12.06
CA GLY A 373 -2.96 -31.08 12.82
C GLY A 373 -1.66 -31.17 13.63
N LYS A 374 -0.52 -30.75 13.05
CA LYS A 374 0.78 -30.66 13.74
C LYS A 374 0.75 -29.64 14.89
N LEU A 375 0.19 -28.45 14.65
CA LEU A 375 0.09 -27.38 15.65
C LEU A 375 -0.84 -27.77 16.81
N THR A 376 -2.01 -28.34 16.53
CA THR A 376 -2.92 -28.86 17.55
C THR A 376 -2.24 -29.94 18.41
N SER A 377 -1.48 -30.83 17.79
CA SER A 377 -0.74 -31.87 18.50
C SER A 377 0.36 -31.27 19.39
N LYS A 378 1.09 -30.26 18.90
CA LYS A 378 2.10 -29.51 19.67
C LYS A 378 1.47 -28.77 20.86
N ALA A 379 0.34 -28.09 20.64
CA ALA A 379 -0.41 -27.39 21.69
C ALA A 379 -0.86 -28.34 22.81
N LYS A 380 -1.43 -29.49 22.45
CA LYS A 380 -1.81 -30.54 23.43
C LYS A 380 -0.61 -31.04 24.25
N ARG A 381 0.55 -31.25 23.61
CA ARG A 381 1.78 -31.66 24.32
C ARG A 381 2.29 -30.58 25.27
N LEU A 382 2.21 -29.30 24.89
CA LEU A 382 2.61 -28.17 25.73
C LEU A 382 1.67 -28.02 26.93
N ASP A 383 0.36 -28.11 26.72
CA ASP A 383 -0.64 -28.07 27.81
C ASP A 383 -0.41 -29.22 28.81
N LEU A 384 -0.19 -30.45 28.33
CA LEU A 384 0.14 -31.59 29.19
C LEU A 384 1.41 -31.36 30.01
N LYS A 385 2.48 -30.81 29.40
CA LYS A 385 3.72 -30.46 30.10
C LYS A 385 3.48 -29.37 31.14
N HIS A 386 2.68 -28.36 30.83
CA HIS A 386 2.34 -27.28 31.75
C HIS A 386 1.56 -27.80 32.96
N ARG A 387 0.54 -28.64 32.74
CA ARG A 387 -0.22 -29.30 33.81
C ARG A 387 0.66 -30.18 34.70
N LYS A 388 1.60 -30.94 34.13
CA LYS A 388 2.56 -31.74 34.90
C LYS A 388 3.46 -30.87 35.78
N LYS A 389 4.05 -29.80 35.23
CA LYS A 389 4.85 -28.85 36.01
C LYS A 389 4.06 -28.16 37.12
N LEU A 390 2.80 -27.79 36.85
CA LEU A 390 1.93 -27.20 37.86
C LEU A 390 1.62 -28.20 38.99
N ALA A 391 1.33 -29.46 38.64
CA ALA A 391 1.11 -30.52 39.62
C ALA A 391 2.36 -30.80 40.48
N GLU A 392 3.55 -30.78 39.89
CA GLU A 392 4.82 -30.92 40.62
C GLU A 392 5.07 -29.75 41.58
N ARG A 393 4.84 -28.50 41.14
CA ARG A 393 4.91 -27.31 42.01
C ARG A 393 3.91 -27.35 43.16
N LEU A 394 2.68 -27.79 42.89
CA LEU A 394 1.64 -27.95 43.92
C LEU A 394 1.99 -29.06 44.92
N LYS A 395 2.61 -30.16 44.46
CA LYS A 395 3.14 -31.20 45.36
C LYS A 395 4.26 -30.64 46.23
N GLN A 396 5.24 -29.94 45.67
CA GLN A 396 6.34 -29.32 46.44
C GLN A 396 5.84 -28.36 47.52
N ARG A 397 4.82 -27.53 47.22
CA ARG A 397 4.17 -26.65 48.20
C ARG A 397 3.43 -27.39 49.33
N ARG A 398 2.91 -28.60 49.08
CA ARG A 398 2.29 -29.43 50.12
C ARG A 398 3.30 -30.09 51.05
N PHE A 399 4.54 -30.32 50.60
CA PHE A 399 5.60 -30.95 51.41
C PHE A 399 6.47 -29.93 52.17
N HIS A 400 6.44 -28.64 51.80
CA HIS A 400 7.10 -27.56 52.54
C HIS A 400 6.16 -26.34 52.71
N PRO A 401 5.19 -26.41 53.64
CA PRO A 401 4.21 -25.34 53.82
C PRO A 401 4.75 -24.05 54.48
N ASN A 402 5.96 -24.08 55.06
CA ASN A 402 6.53 -22.98 55.87
C ASN A 402 7.90 -22.50 55.37
N GLN A 403 7.98 -22.03 54.13
CA GLN A 403 9.06 -21.13 53.69
C GLN A 403 8.44 -19.97 52.91
N GLU A 404 7.90 -19.02 53.66
CA GLU A 404 7.91 -17.60 53.28
C GLU A 404 9.03 -16.91 54.05
#